data_AF-A0A9W8XMS2-F1
#
_entry.id   AF-A0A9W8XMS2-F1
#
_cell.length_a   1.000
_cell.length_b   1.000
_cell.length_c   1.000
_cell.angle_alpha   90.00
_cell.angle_beta   90.00
_cell.angle_gamma   90.00
#
_symmetry.space_group_name_H-M   'P 1'
#
loop_
_entity.id
_entity.type
_entity.pdbx_description
1 polymer ?
#
loop_
_entity_poly.entity_id
_entity_poly.type
_entity_poly.pdbx_seq_one_letter_code
_entity_poly.pdbx_strand_id
1 'polypeptide(L)'
;MVFLKTFATTLAAATFVSAQHDTGAKLDKPPLHDNLDYLKQGLIDNLPETNFNYDLQAAGTIPDDCNKVATGQIYDTVKYNAADFDIFNVHYDDCGDPWVFCHHKQSPITIDSMARQFGKLPVQMRQWIRHVVDVPADAGWAFEFDGTVTFVNPQDDMMPVIVHETGHSLDLSGAYADNTLSASDRWWDNYNQDAKVPDTYASTNAVEDVAQNTVVAVFNENFPGGFAAIEPDYEKISHQYYTLISEAIDAGQGNNLFKPGQSAQCTHRMAPTDPVPVGGAKRRSVRERRGAAPVVGLSVNVTEIVTRRDGARKRSDCSLRW
;
A
#
# COMPACT_ATOMS: atom_id res chain seq x y z
N MET A 1 -63.24 8.39 39.05
CA MET A 1 -62.43 7.39 38.33
C MET A 1 -61.82 8.07 37.12
N VAL A 2 -60.50 8.17 37.11
CA VAL A 2 -59.66 8.89 36.14
C VAL A 2 -59.43 7.99 34.92
N PHE A 3 -59.62 8.51 33.70
CA PHE A 3 -59.15 7.85 32.48
C PHE A 3 -58.13 8.76 31.78
N LEU A 4 -56.86 8.46 32.01
CA LEU A 4 -55.73 8.96 31.24
C LEU A 4 -55.79 8.35 29.83
N LYS A 5 -55.83 9.17 28.78
CA LYS A 5 -55.58 8.74 27.40
C LYS A 5 -54.09 8.86 27.13
N THR A 6 -53.38 7.73 27.14
CA THR A 6 -51.99 7.64 26.73
C THR A 6 -51.93 7.66 25.20
N PHE A 7 -51.39 8.73 24.61
CA PHE A 7 -50.98 8.72 23.21
C PHE A 7 -49.67 7.95 23.11
N ALA A 8 -49.71 6.77 22.49
CA ALA A 8 -48.51 6.02 22.12
C ALA A 8 -48.01 6.56 20.77
N THR A 9 -46.95 7.37 20.79
CA THR A 9 -46.16 7.71 19.61
C THR A 9 -45.28 6.52 19.26
N THR A 10 -45.63 5.80 18.19
CA THR A 10 -44.76 4.80 17.57
C THR A 10 -43.60 5.52 16.88
N LEU A 11 -42.41 5.48 17.49
CA LEU A 11 -41.16 5.84 16.83
C LEU A 11 -40.84 4.73 15.81
N ALA A 12 -41.01 5.02 14.52
CA ALA A 12 -40.51 4.14 13.47
C ALA A 12 -38.98 4.23 13.48
N ALA A 13 -38.30 3.18 13.94
CA ALA A 13 -36.87 3.03 13.75
C ALA A 13 -36.62 2.85 12.25
N ALA A 14 -36.13 3.90 11.58
CA ALA A 14 -35.59 3.77 10.24
C ALA A 14 -34.32 2.93 10.34
N THR A 15 -34.40 1.66 9.94
CA THR A 15 -33.23 0.84 9.67
C THR A 15 -32.57 1.42 8.43
N PHE A 16 -31.51 2.20 8.61
CA PHE A 16 -30.59 2.53 7.52
C PHE A 16 -29.91 1.24 7.09
N VAL A 17 -30.39 0.66 6.00
CA VAL A 17 -29.62 -0.35 5.27
C VAL A 17 -28.56 0.46 4.53
N SER A 18 -27.31 0.43 4.99
CA SER A 18 -26.17 0.93 4.21
C SER A 18 -26.22 0.22 2.86
N ALA A 19 -26.37 0.96 1.78
CA ALA A 19 -26.24 0.39 0.45
C ALA A 19 -24.81 -0.13 0.34
N GLN A 20 -24.64 -1.44 0.19
CA GLN A 20 -23.31 -1.98 -0.01
C GLN A 20 -22.88 -1.63 -1.43
N HIS A 21 -21.86 -0.78 -1.58
CA HIS A 21 -21.31 -0.42 -2.87
C HIS A 21 -20.61 -1.62 -3.51
N ASP A 22 -20.79 -1.81 -4.81
CA ASP A 22 -20.08 -2.83 -5.57
C ASP A 22 -18.70 -2.31 -5.97
N THR A 23 -17.72 -2.51 -5.08
CA THR A 23 -16.35 -2.01 -5.26
C THR A 23 -15.58 -2.70 -6.38
N GLY A 24 -16.09 -3.83 -6.91
CA GLY A 24 -15.47 -4.57 -8.01
C GLY A 24 -16.07 -4.24 -9.38
N ALA A 25 -17.17 -3.48 -9.43
CA ALA A 25 -17.78 -3.07 -10.68
C ALA A 25 -16.95 -2.01 -11.39
N LYS A 26 -16.98 -2.06 -12.73
CA LYS A 26 -16.38 -1.02 -13.57
C LYS A 26 -17.04 0.34 -13.30
N LEU A 27 -16.22 1.36 -13.12
CA LEU A 27 -16.66 2.73 -12.93
C LEU A 27 -17.13 3.34 -14.25
N ASP A 28 -18.10 4.26 -14.18
CA ASP A 28 -18.80 4.80 -15.35
C ASP A 28 -18.23 6.13 -15.87
N LYS A 29 -17.34 6.77 -15.11
CA LYS A 29 -16.72 8.04 -15.49
C LYS A 29 -15.57 7.90 -16.48
N PRO A 30 -15.44 8.84 -17.43
CA PRO A 30 -14.31 8.85 -18.34
C PRO A 30 -13.02 9.23 -17.60
N PRO A 31 -11.87 8.75 -18.07
CA PRO A 31 -10.58 9.12 -17.50
C PRO A 31 -10.18 10.57 -17.84
N LEU A 32 -9.35 11.16 -16.99
CA LEU A 32 -8.70 12.43 -17.23
C LEU A 32 -7.52 12.27 -18.19
N HIS A 33 -6.66 11.27 -17.96
CA HIS A 33 -5.53 10.89 -18.80
C HIS A 33 -5.48 9.40 -19.14
N ASP A 34 -4.61 9.02 -20.06
CA ASP A 34 -4.38 7.60 -20.36
C ASP A 34 -3.72 6.88 -19.17
N ASN A 35 -2.73 7.51 -18.54
CA ASN A 35 -2.01 7.04 -17.35
C ASN A 35 -1.49 8.20 -16.48
N LEU A 36 -0.85 7.87 -15.35
CA LEU A 36 -0.25 8.83 -14.41
C LEU A 36 1.27 9.04 -14.57
N ASP A 37 1.89 8.57 -15.65
CA ASP A 37 3.34 8.65 -15.82
C ASP A 37 3.86 10.08 -15.88
N TYR A 38 3.03 11.03 -16.30
CA TYR A 38 3.36 12.45 -16.34
C TYR A 38 3.62 13.06 -14.94
N LEU A 39 3.16 12.41 -13.87
CA LEU A 39 3.41 12.80 -12.48
C LEU A 39 4.74 12.29 -11.94
N LYS A 40 5.34 11.29 -12.60
CA LYS A 40 6.52 10.54 -12.14
C LYS A 40 7.67 11.45 -11.73
N GLN A 41 8.08 12.37 -12.60
CA GLN A 41 9.24 13.21 -12.33
C GLN A 41 8.99 14.14 -11.13
N GLY A 42 7.79 14.72 -11.03
CA GLY A 42 7.45 15.56 -9.89
C GLY A 42 7.43 14.79 -8.57
N LEU A 43 7.01 13.52 -8.56
CA LEU A 43 7.12 12.67 -7.37
C LEU A 43 8.59 12.39 -7.01
N ILE A 44 9.42 12.02 -7.99
CA ILE A 44 10.85 11.70 -7.78
C ILE A 44 11.61 12.89 -7.20
N ASP A 45 11.36 14.08 -7.76
CA ASP A 45 12.08 15.31 -7.42
C ASP A 45 11.63 15.90 -6.07
N ASN A 46 10.38 15.68 -5.67
CA ASN A 46 9.78 16.34 -4.50
C ASN A 46 9.54 15.40 -3.31
N LEU A 47 9.67 14.08 -3.48
CA LEU A 47 9.72 13.15 -2.35
C LEU A 47 11.18 12.96 -1.90
N PRO A 48 11.52 13.38 -0.66
CA PRO A 48 12.87 13.28 -0.14
C PRO A 48 13.25 11.81 0.06
N GLU A 49 14.52 11.51 -0.15
CA GLU A 49 15.05 10.20 0.18
C GLU A 49 15.36 10.14 1.68
N THR A 50 14.80 9.15 2.37
CA THR A 50 15.25 8.81 3.72
C THR A 50 16.52 7.95 3.60
N ASN A 51 17.57 8.35 4.31
CA ASN A 51 18.79 7.56 4.43
C ASN A 51 18.47 6.16 4.96
N PHE A 52 19.20 5.17 4.46
CA PHE A 52 19.03 3.81 4.88
C PHE A 52 20.35 3.05 4.90
N ASN A 53 20.33 1.93 5.61
CA ASN A 53 21.29 0.86 5.47
C ASN A 53 20.53 -0.47 5.46
N TYR A 54 21.19 -1.57 5.11
CA TYR A 54 20.57 -2.88 5.16
C TYR A 54 21.55 -3.97 5.53
N ASP A 55 21.02 -5.03 6.15
CA ASP A 55 21.74 -6.27 6.40
C ASP A 55 21.06 -7.46 5.70
N LEU A 56 21.88 -8.40 5.24
CA LEU A 56 21.43 -9.66 4.68
C LEU A 56 21.19 -10.66 5.81
N GLN A 57 19.97 -11.20 5.86
CA GLN A 57 19.61 -12.24 6.83
C GLN A 57 20.32 -13.56 6.52
N ALA A 58 20.48 -14.39 7.56
CA ALA A 58 21.00 -15.74 7.38
C ALA A 58 20.12 -16.53 6.41
N ALA A 59 20.75 -17.14 5.40
CA ALA A 59 20.06 -17.90 4.38
C ALA A 59 19.17 -19.00 4.97
N GLY A 60 18.09 -19.31 4.26
CA GLY A 60 17.32 -20.56 4.39
C GLY A 60 16.14 -20.53 5.38
N THR A 61 15.74 -19.34 5.78
CA THR A 61 14.34 -19.01 6.08
C THR A 61 13.91 -17.85 5.19
N ILE A 62 12.61 -17.72 4.95
CA ILE A 62 11.98 -16.65 4.19
C ILE A 62 10.67 -16.27 4.90
N PRO A 63 10.24 -14.99 4.93
CA PRO A 63 8.92 -14.65 5.48
C PRO A 63 7.80 -15.43 4.77
N ASP A 64 6.80 -15.90 5.52
CA ASP A 64 5.73 -16.74 4.98
C ASP A 64 5.03 -16.11 3.76
N ASP A 65 4.75 -14.82 3.79
CA ASP A 65 4.08 -14.16 2.66
C ASP A 65 5.00 -14.01 1.45
N CYS A 66 6.28 -13.71 1.65
CA CYS A 66 7.27 -13.79 0.58
C CYS A 66 7.37 -15.20 -0.01
N ASN A 67 7.27 -16.25 0.82
CA ASN A 67 7.24 -17.63 0.35
C ASN A 67 5.97 -17.96 -0.44
N LYS A 68 4.81 -17.44 -0.05
CA LYS A 68 3.56 -17.59 -0.82
C LYS A 68 3.67 -16.93 -2.19
N VAL A 69 4.25 -15.74 -2.26
CA VAL A 69 4.56 -15.07 -3.54
C VAL A 69 5.53 -15.92 -4.34
N ALA A 70 6.69 -16.25 -3.78
CA ALA A 70 7.73 -17.02 -4.45
C ALA A 70 7.23 -18.37 -4.98
N THR A 71 6.39 -19.09 -4.23
CA THR A 71 5.91 -20.43 -4.63
C THR A 71 4.68 -20.42 -5.54
N GLY A 72 4.23 -19.24 -5.99
CA GLY A 72 3.07 -19.08 -6.85
C GLY A 72 1.73 -19.37 -6.17
N GLN A 73 1.69 -19.31 -4.84
CA GLN A 73 0.42 -19.41 -4.09
C GLN A 73 -0.38 -18.12 -4.21
N ILE A 74 0.29 -16.98 -4.41
CA ILE A 74 -0.38 -15.71 -4.69
C ILE A 74 -0.74 -15.62 -6.18
N TYR A 75 0.22 -15.44 -7.08
CA TYR A 75 -0.01 -15.52 -8.53
C TYR A 75 0.73 -16.71 -9.10
N ASP A 76 0.03 -17.59 -9.82
CA ASP A 76 0.62 -18.80 -10.41
C ASP A 76 1.67 -18.49 -11.49
N THR A 77 1.54 -17.32 -12.14
CA THR A 77 2.51 -16.74 -13.07
C THR A 77 3.77 -16.20 -12.39
N VAL A 78 3.73 -15.94 -11.08
CA VAL A 78 4.86 -15.49 -10.26
C VAL A 78 5.35 -16.68 -9.45
N LYS A 79 6.22 -17.50 -10.06
CA LYS A 79 6.64 -18.76 -9.46
C LYS A 79 8.14 -19.02 -9.64
N TYR A 80 8.84 -18.99 -8.51
CA TYR A 80 10.27 -19.15 -8.38
C TYR A 80 10.61 -20.16 -7.29
N ASN A 81 11.90 -20.47 -7.16
CA ASN A 81 12.39 -21.21 -6.01
C ASN A 81 12.62 -20.24 -4.85
N ALA A 82 12.03 -20.49 -3.68
CA ALA A 82 12.23 -19.66 -2.49
C ALA A 82 13.72 -19.55 -2.07
N ALA A 83 14.59 -20.48 -2.50
CA ALA A 83 16.03 -20.42 -2.26
C ALA A 83 16.78 -19.36 -3.09
N ASP A 84 16.13 -18.82 -4.12
CA ASP A 84 16.69 -17.80 -5.01
C ASP A 84 16.43 -16.38 -4.52
N PHE A 85 15.84 -16.24 -3.32
CA PHE A 85 15.65 -14.97 -2.64
C PHE A 85 16.74 -14.72 -1.60
N ASP A 86 17.28 -13.51 -1.61
CA ASP A 86 18.04 -12.92 -0.54
C ASP A 86 17.10 -12.03 0.29
N ILE A 87 17.10 -12.22 1.61
CA ILE A 87 16.20 -11.51 2.52
C ILE A 87 16.99 -10.42 3.24
N PHE A 88 16.55 -9.17 3.08
CA PHE A 88 17.21 -8.01 3.66
C PHE A 88 16.34 -7.38 4.75
N ASN A 89 16.99 -6.97 5.84
CA ASN A 89 16.42 -5.99 6.78
C ASN A 89 16.90 -4.61 6.33
N VAL A 90 15.99 -3.76 5.88
CA VAL A 90 16.29 -2.39 5.47
C VAL A 90 15.92 -1.44 6.61
N HIS A 91 16.91 -0.75 7.15
CA HIS A 91 16.78 0.20 8.24
C HIS A 91 16.77 1.62 7.68
N TYR A 92 15.69 2.34 7.93
CA TYR A 92 15.56 3.76 7.57
C TYR A 92 15.76 4.63 8.81
N ASP A 93 16.39 5.79 8.67
CA ASP A 93 16.65 6.70 9.80
C ASP A 93 15.36 7.17 10.53
N ASP A 94 14.22 7.11 9.85
CA ASP A 94 12.91 7.54 10.37
C ASP A 94 12.06 6.40 10.97
N CYS A 95 12.64 5.24 11.27
CA CYS A 95 11.94 4.19 12.01
C CYS A 95 12.92 3.26 12.71
N GLY A 96 12.63 2.93 13.98
CA GLY A 96 13.46 2.01 14.77
C GLY A 96 13.41 0.55 14.32
N ASP A 97 12.38 0.16 13.54
CA ASP A 97 12.20 -1.20 13.05
C ASP A 97 12.52 -1.32 11.56
N PRO A 98 13.26 -2.34 11.11
CA PRO A 98 13.54 -2.54 9.70
C PRO A 98 12.32 -2.99 8.91
N TRP A 99 12.29 -2.69 7.61
CA TRP A 99 11.40 -3.36 6.66
C TRP A 99 12.08 -4.60 6.08
N VAL A 100 11.29 -5.64 5.82
CA VAL A 100 11.82 -6.88 5.25
C VAL A 100 11.63 -6.85 3.74
N PHE A 101 12.75 -7.00 3.03
CA PHE A 101 12.79 -7.04 1.57
C PHE A 101 13.14 -8.46 1.12
N CYS A 102 12.35 -9.00 0.21
CA CYS A 102 12.51 -10.33 -0.38
C CYS A 102 12.96 -10.15 -1.84
N HIS A 103 14.29 -10.08 -2.00
CA HIS A 103 14.93 -9.73 -3.25
C HIS A 103 15.35 -10.98 -4.01
N HIS A 104 14.78 -11.23 -5.18
CA HIS A 104 15.22 -12.34 -6.02
C HIS A 104 16.61 -12.03 -6.60
N LYS A 105 17.55 -12.99 -6.53
CA LYS A 105 18.96 -12.82 -6.96
C LYS A 105 19.16 -12.41 -8.42
N GLN A 106 18.14 -12.58 -9.24
CA GLN A 106 18.15 -12.24 -10.66
C GLN A 106 17.22 -11.06 -10.99
N SER A 107 16.63 -10.41 -9.98
CA SER A 107 15.82 -9.23 -10.19
C SER A 107 16.63 -8.16 -10.96
N PRO A 108 16.00 -7.47 -11.93
CA PRO A 108 16.68 -6.46 -12.76
C PRO A 108 17.10 -5.20 -11.98
N ILE A 109 16.57 -5.00 -10.78
CA ILE A 109 16.90 -3.88 -9.91
C ILE A 109 17.82 -4.33 -8.78
N THR A 110 18.63 -3.43 -8.22
CA THR A 110 19.42 -3.74 -7.03
C THR A 110 18.60 -3.52 -5.76
N ILE A 111 18.95 -4.20 -4.67
CA ILE A 111 18.39 -3.93 -3.34
C ILE A 111 18.57 -2.45 -2.93
N ASP A 112 19.70 -1.84 -3.29
CA ASP A 112 19.97 -0.43 -3.02
C ASP A 112 18.96 0.49 -3.72
N SER A 113 18.69 0.24 -5.00
CA SER A 113 17.70 1.02 -5.75
C SER A 113 16.28 0.82 -5.20
N MET A 114 15.88 -0.43 -4.93
CA MET A 114 14.55 -0.70 -4.39
C MET A 114 14.36 -0.08 -2.99
N ALA A 115 15.38 -0.19 -2.12
CA ALA A 115 15.37 0.44 -0.80
C ALA A 115 15.35 1.98 -0.88
N ARG A 116 16.11 2.58 -1.80
CA ARG A 116 16.11 4.03 -2.03
C ARG A 116 14.74 4.54 -2.46
N GLN A 117 14.12 3.89 -3.44
CA GLN A 117 12.81 4.30 -3.95
C GLN A 117 11.70 4.09 -2.90
N PHE A 118 11.69 2.94 -2.22
CA PHE A 118 10.73 2.71 -1.13
C PHE A 118 10.91 3.72 0.01
N GLY A 119 12.16 4.11 0.31
CA GLY A 119 12.49 5.13 1.31
C GLY A 119 11.94 6.53 1.02
N LYS A 120 11.59 6.83 -0.24
CA LYS A 120 10.93 8.09 -0.62
C LYS A 120 9.48 8.18 -0.15
N LEU A 121 8.83 7.04 0.14
CA LEU A 121 7.50 7.07 0.73
C LEU A 121 7.57 7.70 2.13
N PRO A 122 6.60 8.59 2.48
CA PRO A 122 6.42 9.03 3.85
C PRO A 122 6.35 7.83 4.80
N VAL A 123 7.02 7.93 5.96
CA VAL A 123 7.04 6.83 6.93
C VAL A 123 5.62 6.41 7.31
N GLN A 124 4.67 7.36 7.43
CA GLN A 124 3.30 7.03 7.81
C GLN A 124 2.58 6.13 6.79
N MET A 125 2.95 6.20 5.51
CA MET A 125 2.48 5.26 4.48
C MET A 125 3.21 3.92 4.59
N ARG A 126 4.55 3.93 4.71
CA ARG A 126 5.36 2.70 4.79
C ARG A 126 4.98 1.80 5.96
N GLN A 127 4.42 2.35 7.03
CA GLN A 127 3.91 1.60 8.19
C GLN A 127 2.85 0.54 7.82
N TRP A 128 2.12 0.77 6.73
CA TRP A 128 1.11 -0.14 6.18
C TRP A 128 1.68 -1.16 5.20
N ILE A 129 3.01 -1.20 5.03
CA ILE A 129 3.71 -2.22 4.26
C ILE A 129 4.53 -3.08 5.22
N ARG A 130 4.35 -4.40 5.16
CA ARG A 130 5.16 -5.37 5.91
C ARG A 130 6.37 -5.86 5.11
N HIS A 131 6.18 -6.12 3.81
CA HIS A 131 7.19 -6.73 2.95
C HIS A 131 7.25 -6.05 1.58
N VAL A 132 8.46 -5.92 1.05
CA VAL A 132 8.70 -5.54 -0.35
C VAL A 132 9.31 -6.74 -1.06
N VAL A 133 8.73 -7.19 -2.16
CA VAL A 133 9.19 -8.33 -2.93
C VAL A 133 9.55 -7.87 -4.33
N ASP A 134 10.68 -8.32 -4.86
CA ASP A 134 11.06 -8.03 -6.23
C ASP A 134 11.60 -9.25 -6.96
N VAL A 135 11.11 -9.47 -8.19
CA VAL A 135 11.35 -10.68 -8.98
C VAL A 135 11.60 -10.37 -10.47
N PRO A 136 12.40 -11.17 -11.18
CA PRO A 136 12.62 -10.99 -12.62
C PRO A 136 11.48 -11.52 -13.47
N ALA A 137 11.10 -10.81 -14.54
CA ALA A 137 10.21 -11.32 -15.57
C ALA A 137 10.45 -10.59 -16.90
N ASP A 138 9.74 -11.00 -17.96
CA ASP A 138 9.85 -10.34 -19.27
C ASP A 138 9.10 -8.99 -19.33
N ALA A 139 8.07 -8.81 -18.49
CA ALA A 139 7.21 -7.64 -18.50
C ALA A 139 7.02 -7.07 -17.09
N GLY A 140 6.93 -5.74 -17.00
CA GLY A 140 6.75 -4.97 -15.77
C GLY A 140 5.32 -5.00 -15.27
N TRP A 141 5.12 -5.43 -14.03
CA TRP A 141 3.85 -5.23 -13.32
C TRP A 141 3.99 -5.39 -11.80
N ALA A 142 3.03 -4.88 -11.04
CA ALA A 142 3.04 -4.94 -9.58
C ALA A 142 1.67 -5.33 -9.02
N PHE A 143 1.66 -5.75 -7.75
CA PHE A 143 0.45 -6.02 -6.99
C PHE A 143 0.70 -5.93 -5.48
N GLU A 144 -0.38 -5.74 -4.73
CA GLU A 144 -0.41 -5.74 -3.27
C GLU A 144 -1.22 -6.93 -2.73
N PHE A 145 -0.67 -7.54 -1.68
CA PHE A 145 -1.33 -8.61 -0.93
C PHE A 145 -1.04 -8.47 0.57
N ASP A 146 -2.04 -8.08 1.35
CA ASP A 146 -1.97 -8.01 2.82
C ASP A 146 -0.72 -7.27 3.33
N GLY A 147 -0.38 -6.11 2.75
CA GLY A 147 0.81 -5.32 3.04
C GLY A 147 2.12 -5.86 2.47
N THR A 148 2.05 -6.91 1.64
CA THR A 148 3.18 -7.39 0.82
C THR A 148 3.05 -6.80 -0.57
N VAL A 149 3.92 -5.86 -0.91
CA VAL A 149 3.97 -5.27 -2.24
C VAL A 149 5.00 -6.02 -3.08
N THR A 150 4.58 -6.50 -4.25
CA THR A 150 5.44 -7.26 -5.14
C THR A 150 5.63 -6.53 -6.46
N PHE A 151 6.87 -6.32 -6.85
CA PHE A 151 7.25 -5.77 -8.14
C PHE A 151 7.85 -6.86 -9.03
N VAL A 152 7.23 -7.07 -10.18
CA VAL A 152 7.65 -8.04 -11.20
C VAL A 152 8.33 -7.28 -12.33
N ASN A 153 9.58 -7.63 -12.63
CA ASN A 153 10.47 -6.89 -13.53
C ASN A 153 10.58 -5.38 -13.20
N PRO A 154 10.93 -5.01 -11.95
CA PRO A 154 11.05 -3.62 -11.53
C PRO A 154 12.18 -2.86 -12.23
N GLN A 155 12.10 -1.54 -12.18
CA GLN A 155 13.07 -0.60 -12.74
C GLN A 155 13.33 0.54 -11.73
N ASP A 156 14.29 1.41 -12.03
CA ASP A 156 14.39 2.69 -11.33
C ASP A 156 13.16 3.58 -11.67
N ASP A 157 12.95 4.62 -10.85
CA ASP A 157 11.96 5.67 -11.07
C ASP A 157 10.49 5.24 -11.04
N MET A 158 10.16 4.21 -10.25
CA MET A 158 8.81 3.62 -10.14
C MET A 158 7.88 4.30 -9.13
N MET A 159 8.12 5.57 -8.78
CA MET A 159 7.37 6.22 -7.68
C MET A 159 5.84 6.20 -7.84
N PRO A 160 5.24 6.43 -9.02
CA PRO A 160 3.80 6.27 -9.19
C PRO A 160 3.30 4.88 -8.82
N VAL A 161 4.00 3.82 -9.25
CA VAL A 161 3.65 2.41 -8.97
C VAL A 161 3.81 2.11 -7.48
N ILE A 162 4.93 2.53 -6.87
CA ILE A 162 5.17 2.32 -5.43
C ILE A 162 4.08 2.99 -4.59
N VAL A 163 3.67 4.21 -4.94
CA VAL A 163 2.59 4.93 -4.27
C VAL A 163 1.25 4.25 -4.49
N HIS A 164 0.96 3.80 -5.73
CA HIS A 164 -0.26 3.08 -6.09
C HIS A 164 -0.44 1.81 -5.24
N GLU A 165 0.56 0.93 -5.22
CA GLU A 165 0.50 -0.32 -4.44
C GLU A 165 0.41 -0.05 -2.93
N THR A 166 1.04 1.03 -2.46
CA THR A 166 0.89 1.46 -1.06
C THR A 166 -0.53 1.97 -0.79
N GLY A 167 -1.17 2.62 -1.77
CA GLY A 167 -2.57 3.03 -1.73
C GLY A 167 -3.52 1.87 -1.53
N HIS A 168 -3.31 0.73 -2.21
CA HIS A 168 -4.07 -0.49 -1.93
C HIS A 168 -3.92 -0.94 -0.48
N SER A 169 -2.71 -0.86 0.08
CA SER A 169 -2.53 -1.28 1.46
C SER A 169 -3.23 -0.34 2.43
N LEU A 170 -3.09 0.98 2.25
CA LEU A 170 -3.80 1.98 3.07
C LEU A 170 -5.32 1.74 3.04
N ASP A 171 -5.88 1.56 1.84
CA ASP A 171 -7.31 1.36 1.64
C ASP A 171 -7.80 0.08 2.33
N LEU A 172 -7.39 -1.10 1.86
CA LEU A 172 -8.05 -2.33 2.32
C LEU A 172 -7.52 -2.86 3.65
N SER A 173 -6.42 -2.30 4.20
CA SER A 173 -5.84 -2.76 5.48
C SER A 173 -6.37 -2.00 6.68
N GLY A 174 -7.14 -0.92 6.49
CA GLY A 174 -7.74 -0.20 7.60
C GLY A 174 -7.08 1.11 7.97
N ALA A 175 -6.38 1.79 7.06
CA ALA A 175 -5.71 3.05 7.42
C ALA A 175 -6.68 4.20 7.69
N TYR A 176 -7.82 4.20 7.02
CA TYR A 176 -8.81 5.27 7.08
C TYR A 176 -9.92 4.98 8.08
N ALA A 177 -10.70 6.01 8.44
CA ALA A 177 -11.73 5.90 9.48
C ALA A 177 -12.76 4.79 9.18
N ASP A 178 -13.11 4.60 7.90
CA ASP A 178 -14.09 3.61 7.45
C ASP A 178 -13.51 2.20 7.23
N ASN A 179 -12.26 1.94 7.64
CA ASN A 179 -11.42 0.75 7.38
C ASN A 179 -11.18 0.38 5.91
N THR A 180 -12.12 0.62 4.99
CA THR A 180 -11.95 0.40 3.55
C THR A 180 -12.66 1.53 2.83
N LEU A 181 -11.88 2.54 2.44
CA LEU A 181 -12.38 3.78 1.87
C LEU A 181 -13.09 3.53 0.54
N SER A 182 -12.55 2.67 -0.32
CA SER A 182 -13.18 2.31 -1.62
C SER A 182 -14.60 1.75 -1.48
N ALA A 183 -14.94 1.19 -0.31
CA ALA A 183 -16.26 0.66 0.01
C ALA A 183 -17.16 1.63 0.79
N SER A 184 -16.66 2.81 1.17
CA SER A 184 -17.37 3.71 2.08
C SER A 184 -18.29 4.69 1.37
N ASP A 185 -19.40 5.05 2.02
CA ASP A 185 -20.33 6.07 1.50
C ASP A 185 -19.61 7.38 1.21
N ARG A 186 -18.63 7.75 2.04
CA ARG A 186 -17.86 8.97 1.85
C ARG A 186 -17.08 8.98 0.54
N TRP A 187 -16.46 7.87 0.16
CA TRP A 187 -15.78 7.76 -1.13
C TRP A 187 -16.76 7.93 -2.27
N TRP A 188 -17.88 7.19 -2.25
CA TRP A 188 -18.87 7.22 -3.32
C TRP A 188 -19.59 8.57 -3.44
N ASP A 189 -19.86 9.24 -2.33
CA ASP A 189 -20.44 10.59 -2.31
C ASP A 189 -19.49 11.62 -2.94
N ASN A 190 -18.19 11.51 -2.71
CA ASN A 190 -17.20 12.42 -3.29
C ASN A 190 -16.86 12.05 -4.74
N TYR A 191 -16.75 10.76 -5.03
CA TYR A 191 -16.72 10.24 -6.39
C TYR A 191 -17.84 10.92 -7.17
N ASN A 192 -19.12 10.74 -6.81
CA ASN A 192 -20.28 11.25 -7.55
C ASN A 192 -20.32 12.77 -7.82
N GLN A 193 -19.50 13.58 -7.14
CA GLN A 193 -19.36 15.02 -7.40
C GLN A 193 -18.39 15.33 -8.54
N ASP A 194 -17.45 14.43 -8.82
CA ASP A 194 -16.46 14.57 -9.87
C ASP A 194 -16.96 14.01 -11.22
N ALA A 195 -16.53 14.67 -12.30
CA ALA A 195 -16.93 14.31 -13.66
C ALA A 195 -16.02 13.26 -14.31
N LYS A 196 -14.88 12.94 -13.71
CA LYS A 196 -13.84 12.05 -14.24
C LYS A 196 -13.22 11.17 -13.16
N VAL A 197 -12.45 10.18 -13.59
CA VAL A 197 -11.44 9.45 -12.79
C VAL A 197 -10.03 9.85 -13.27
N PRO A 198 -8.96 9.70 -12.47
CA PRO A 198 -7.64 10.23 -12.81
C PRO A 198 -7.04 9.64 -14.09
N ASP A 199 -7.18 8.35 -14.33
CA ASP A 199 -6.68 7.72 -15.55
C ASP A 199 -7.49 6.50 -16.00
N THR A 200 -7.08 5.87 -17.11
CA THR A 200 -7.79 4.70 -17.65
C THR A 200 -7.85 3.55 -16.65
N TYR A 201 -6.77 3.34 -15.89
CA TYR A 201 -6.69 2.23 -14.94
C TYR A 201 -7.63 2.43 -13.75
N ALA A 202 -7.76 3.66 -13.25
CA ALA A 202 -8.72 4.03 -12.21
C ALA A 202 -10.17 3.67 -12.56
N SER A 203 -10.54 3.64 -13.85
CA SER A 203 -11.90 3.26 -14.28
C SER A 203 -12.22 1.77 -14.08
N THR A 204 -11.23 0.94 -13.74
CA THR A 204 -11.39 -0.52 -13.60
C THR A 204 -12.38 -0.87 -12.49
N ASN A 205 -12.24 -0.27 -11.31
CA ASN A 205 -13.15 -0.41 -10.18
C ASN A 205 -12.78 0.61 -9.07
N ALA A 206 -13.55 0.65 -7.98
CA ALA A 206 -13.35 1.63 -6.90
C ALA A 206 -12.03 1.45 -6.12
N VAL A 207 -11.53 0.21 -6.03
CA VAL A 207 -10.24 -0.08 -5.36
C VAL A 207 -9.08 0.51 -6.15
N GLU A 208 -9.13 0.39 -7.48
CA GLU A 208 -8.14 0.96 -8.39
C GLU A 208 -8.21 2.49 -8.44
N ASP A 209 -9.42 3.03 -8.39
CA ASP A 209 -9.65 4.47 -8.37
C ASP A 209 -9.08 5.12 -7.10
N VAL A 210 -9.25 4.48 -5.94
CA VAL A 210 -8.61 4.90 -4.69
C VAL A 210 -7.09 4.84 -4.78
N ALA A 211 -6.53 3.75 -5.33
CA ALA A 211 -5.09 3.60 -5.48
C ALA A 211 -4.48 4.65 -6.44
N GLN A 212 -5.15 4.93 -7.57
CA GLN A 212 -4.70 5.97 -8.51
C GLN A 212 -4.87 7.38 -7.96
N ASN A 213 -5.99 7.69 -7.29
CA ASN A 213 -6.13 8.97 -6.62
C ASN A 213 -5.14 9.12 -5.44
N THR A 214 -4.62 8.04 -4.87
CA THR A 214 -3.53 8.11 -3.87
C THR A 214 -2.25 8.67 -4.51
N VAL A 215 -1.93 8.28 -5.75
CA VAL A 215 -0.80 8.88 -6.51
C VAL A 215 -1.01 10.38 -6.70
N VAL A 216 -2.22 10.78 -7.12
CA VAL A 216 -2.58 12.21 -7.30
C VAL A 216 -2.50 12.97 -5.97
N ALA A 217 -3.01 12.40 -4.88
CA ALA A 217 -2.99 13.00 -3.55
C ALA A 217 -1.56 13.18 -3.03
N VAL A 218 -0.69 12.17 -3.16
CA VAL A 218 0.73 12.29 -2.79
C VAL A 218 1.43 13.33 -3.65
N PHE A 219 1.16 13.37 -4.96
CA PHE A 219 1.70 14.43 -5.82
C PHE A 219 1.24 15.82 -5.35
N ASN A 220 -0.06 15.99 -5.11
CA ASN A 220 -0.64 17.26 -4.69
C ASN A 220 0.00 17.80 -3.40
N GLU A 221 0.26 16.91 -2.45
CA GLU A 221 0.78 17.29 -1.15
C GLU A 221 2.27 17.63 -1.14
N ASN A 222 3.02 17.22 -2.17
CA ASN A 222 4.48 17.35 -2.19
C ASN A 222 5.01 18.22 -3.34
N PHE A 223 4.28 18.38 -4.44
CA PHE A 223 4.70 19.22 -5.56
C PHE A 223 4.42 20.72 -5.29
N PRO A 224 5.35 21.65 -5.62
CA PRO A 224 5.11 23.08 -5.47
C PRO A 224 3.86 23.55 -6.23
N GLY A 225 2.85 24.02 -5.49
CA GLY A 225 1.55 24.43 -6.05
C GLY A 225 0.54 23.30 -6.25
N GLY A 226 0.90 22.07 -5.87
CA GLY A 226 0.03 20.90 -5.91
C GLY A 226 -0.32 20.44 -7.32
N PHE A 227 -1.32 19.55 -7.42
CA PHE A 227 -1.74 18.96 -8.68
C PHE A 227 -2.28 20.01 -9.67
N ALA A 228 -3.02 20.99 -9.14
CA ALA A 228 -3.56 22.13 -9.89
C ALA A 228 -2.48 23.01 -10.56
N ALA A 229 -1.21 22.93 -10.15
CA ALA A 229 -0.13 23.67 -10.78
C ALA A 229 0.24 23.14 -12.18
N ILE A 230 -0.07 21.86 -12.46
CA ILE A 230 0.29 21.20 -13.72
C ILE A 230 -0.90 20.60 -14.47
N GLU A 231 -2.03 20.41 -13.79
CA GLU A 231 -3.25 19.87 -14.38
C GLU A 231 -4.33 20.95 -14.48
N PRO A 232 -4.63 21.48 -15.68
CA PRO A 232 -5.65 22.50 -15.86
C PRO A 232 -7.09 22.05 -15.55
N ASP A 233 -7.38 20.75 -15.70
CA ASP A 233 -8.71 20.17 -15.49
C ASP A 233 -8.82 19.48 -14.11
N TYR A 234 -7.97 19.86 -13.14
CA TYR A 234 -7.84 19.17 -11.84
C TYR A 234 -9.17 19.13 -11.07
N GLU A 235 -10.02 20.14 -11.25
CA GLU A 235 -11.32 20.22 -10.58
C GLU A 235 -12.25 19.05 -10.92
N LYS A 236 -12.04 18.40 -12.08
CA LYS A 236 -12.87 17.27 -12.55
C LYS A 236 -12.66 15.99 -11.74
N ILE A 237 -11.61 15.91 -10.93
CA ILE A 237 -11.31 14.78 -10.03
C ILE A 237 -11.01 15.24 -8.59
N SER A 238 -11.30 16.50 -8.27
CA SER A 238 -10.80 17.13 -7.05
C SER A 238 -11.42 16.59 -5.77
N HIS A 239 -12.71 16.22 -5.79
CA HIS A 239 -13.37 15.68 -4.61
C HIS A 239 -12.77 14.33 -4.22
N GLN A 240 -12.39 13.49 -5.18
CA GLN A 240 -11.75 12.19 -4.96
C GLN A 240 -10.39 12.33 -4.24
N TYR A 241 -9.40 13.03 -4.82
CA TYR A 241 -8.08 13.09 -4.19
C TYR A 241 -8.06 13.96 -2.92
N TYR A 242 -8.92 14.99 -2.80
CA TYR A 242 -9.06 15.72 -1.53
C TYR A 242 -9.72 14.88 -0.43
N THR A 243 -10.60 13.94 -0.78
CA THR A 243 -11.15 12.97 0.18
C THR A 243 -10.03 12.13 0.78
N LEU A 244 -9.13 11.60 -0.06
CA LEU A 244 -7.96 10.86 0.40
C LEU A 244 -7.06 11.69 1.31
N ILE A 245 -6.79 12.96 0.96
CA ILE A 245 -5.99 13.86 1.79
C ILE A 245 -6.65 14.09 3.16
N SER A 246 -7.97 14.31 3.18
CA SER A 246 -8.72 14.47 4.43
C SER A 246 -8.66 13.22 5.29
N GLU A 247 -8.92 12.04 4.72
CA GLU A 247 -8.88 10.77 5.43
C GLU A 247 -7.46 10.45 5.92
N ALA A 248 -6.43 10.80 5.14
CA ALA A 248 -5.04 10.70 5.54
C ALA A 248 -4.73 11.59 6.75
N ILE A 249 -5.20 12.85 6.77
CA ILE A 249 -5.00 13.75 7.92
C ILE A 249 -5.71 13.21 9.16
N ASP A 250 -6.95 12.74 9.01
CA ASP A 250 -7.75 12.21 10.12
C ASP A 250 -7.09 10.94 10.71
N ALA A 251 -6.68 10.01 9.84
CA ALA A 251 -5.96 8.79 10.21
C ALA A 251 -4.63 9.09 10.93
N GLY A 252 -3.90 10.10 10.46
CA GLY A 252 -2.65 10.55 11.07
C GLY A 252 -2.83 11.47 12.28
N GLN A 253 -4.05 11.60 12.81
CA GLN A 253 -4.38 12.42 13.98
C GLN A 253 -3.93 13.89 13.82
N GLY A 254 -4.13 14.44 12.63
CA GLY A 254 -3.72 15.80 12.25
C GLY A 254 -2.43 15.87 11.42
N ASN A 255 -1.64 14.79 11.38
CA ASN A 255 -0.55 14.66 10.41
C ASN A 255 -1.08 14.04 9.12
N ASN A 256 -0.69 14.57 7.97
CA ASN A 256 -1.01 13.97 6.69
C ASN A 256 -0.07 12.79 6.42
N LEU A 257 -0.64 11.59 6.25
CA LEU A 257 0.10 10.39 5.84
C LEU A 257 0.93 10.60 4.57
N PHE A 258 0.47 11.44 3.64
CA PHE A 258 1.12 11.67 2.36
C PHE A 258 2.29 12.66 2.39
N LYS A 259 2.57 13.30 3.54
CA LYS A 259 3.63 14.31 3.69
C LYS A 259 4.82 13.79 4.51
N PRO A 260 6.01 13.68 3.92
CA PRO A 260 7.24 13.36 4.64
C PRO A 260 7.52 14.36 5.78
N GLY A 261 8.17 13.89 6.83
CA GLY A 261 8.68 14.75 7.92
C GLY A 261 7.64 15.27 8.92
N GLN A 262 6.35 15.03 8.72
CA GLN A 262 5.32 15.37 9.71
C GLN A 262 5.28 14.41 10.90
N SER A 263 5.90 13.23 10.78
CA SER A 263 6.22 12.35 11.90
C SER A 263 7.70 11.99 11.81
N ALA A 264 8.40 12.14 12.94
CA ALA A 264 9.85 11.89 12.99
C ALA A 264 10.19 10.41 13.03
N GLN A 265 9.25 9.56 13.45
CA GLN A 265 9.44 8.11 13.64
C GLN A 265 8.15 7.35 13.31
N CYS A 266 8.29 6.06 12.97
CA CYS A 266 7.17 5.12 12.97
C CYS A 266 6.65 4.88 14.40
N THR A 267 5.33 4.81 14.56
CA THR A 267 4.61 4.56 15.81
C THR A 267 3.75 3.30 15.76
N HIS A 268 3.33 2.89 14.56
CA HIS A 268 2.57 1.67 14.32
C HIS A 268 3.10 0.98 13.08
N ARG A 269 3.12 -0.36 13.01
CA ARG A 269 3.54 -1.07 11.79
C ARG A 269 2.81 -2.38 11.59
N MET A 270 2.63 -2.77 10.34
CA MET A 270 2.29 -4.15 10.01
C MET A 270 3.50 -5.03 10.27
N ALA A 271 3.36 -6.01 11.16
CA ALA A 271 4.46 -6.90 11.50
C ALA A 271 4.87 -7.78 10.30
N PRO A 272 6.18 -8.01 10.10
CA PRO A 272 6.65 -9.05 9.18
C PRO A 272 6.05 -10.41 9.57
N THR A 273 5.64 -11.20 8.58
CA THR A 273 5.14 -12.55 8.82
C THR A 273 6.23 -13.52 9.29
N ASP A 274 5.81 -14.55 10.00
CA ASP A 274 6.71 -15.56 10.56
C ASP A 274 7.60 -16.20 9.47
N PRO A 275 8.87 -16.50 9.79
CA PRO A 275 9.79 -17.11 8.85
C PRO A 275 9.46 -18.59 8.67
N VAL A 276 9.40 -19.03 7.42
CA VAL A 276 9.24 -20.44 7.05
C VAL A 276 10.54 -21.00 6.46
N PRO A 277 10.81 -22.31 6.62
CA PRO A 277 11.99 -22.93 6.01
C PRO A 277 11.93 -22.90 4.48
N VAL A 278 13.04 -22.51 3.86
CA VAL A 278 13.25 -22.75 2.43
C VAL A 278 13.48 -24.25 2.22
N GLY A 279 12.66 -24.90 1.38
CA GLY A 279 12.60 -26.36 1.24
C GLY A 279 13.95 -27.07 1.09
N GLY A 280 14.14 -28.20 1.80
CA GLY A 280 15.27 -29.13 1.59
C GLY A 280 16.52 -28.92 2.46
N ALA A 281 16.50 -28.06 3.47
CA ALA A 281 17.67 -27.81 4.31
C ALA A 281 18.09 -29.06 5.15
N LYS A 282 19.04 -29.86 4.62
CA LYS A 282 19.90 -30.71 5.46
C LYS A 282 20.66 -29.80 6.45
N ARG A 283 20.95 -30.32 7.65
CA ARG A 283 21.70 -29.65 8.73
C ARG A 283 22.89 -28.85 8.16
N ARG A 284 22.87 -27.52 8.34
CA ARG A 284 23.82 -26.57 7.74
C ARG A 284 25.19 -26.54 8.41
N SER A 285 26.19 -26.23 7.60
CA SER A 285 27.59 -26.04 8.02
C SER A 285 27.76 -24.76 8.83
N VAL A 286 28.86 -24.64 9.59
CA VAL A 286 29.17 -23.47 10.43
C VAL A 286 29.36 -22.18 9.60
N ARG A 287 29.70 -22.31 8.30
CA ARG A 287 29.93 -21.17 7.39
C ARG A 287 28.65 -20.49 6.92
N GLU A 288 27.53 -21.22 6.87
CA GLU A 288 26.21 -20.74 6.44
C GLU A 288 25.42 -20.03 7.55
N ARG A 289 25.95 -19.99 8.78
CA ARG A 289 25.35 -19.33 9.96
C ARG A 289 25.83 -17.88 10.16
N ARG A 290 26.41 -17.26 9.12
CA ARG A 290 27.03 -15.92 9.20
C ARG A 290 26.07 -14.77 8.87
N GLY A 291 24.79 -14.90 9.23
CA GLY A 291 23.82 -13.80 9.16
C GLY A 291 23.07 -13.67 10.48
N ALA A 292 22.48 -12.50 10.74
CA ALA A 292 21.52 -12.34 11.81
C ALA A 292 20.29 -13.23 11.53
N ALA A 293 19.63 -13.71 12.59
CA ALA A 293 18.32 -14.32 12.43
C ALA A 293 17.33 -13.28 11.86
N PRO A 294 16.25 -13.70 11.17
CA PRO A 294 15.22 -12.78 10.71
C PRO A 294 14.72 -11.94 11.87
N VAL A 295 14.65 -10.61 11.68
CA VAL A 295 13.94 -9.76 12.65
C VAL A 295 12.47 -10.12 12.51
N VAL A 296 11.94 -10.75 13.54
CA VAL A 296 10.54 -11.13 13.65
C VAL A 296 9.90 -10.30 14.74
N GLY A 297 8.75 -9.70 14.43
CA GLY A 297 8.06 -8.78 15.32
C GLY A 297 8.56 -7.34 15.26
N LEU A 298 7.95 -6.52 16.10
CA LEU A 298 8.17 -5.07 16.18
C LEU A 298 8.88 -4.73 17.50
N SER A 299 9.65 -3.64 17.50
CA SER A 299 10.23 -3.14 18.75
C SER A 299 9.14 -2.71 19.73
N VAL A 300 9.47 -2.70 21.02
CA VAL A 300 8.51 -2.45 22.12
C VAL A 300 7.78 -1.10 22.02
N ASN A 301 8.29 -0.17 21.24
CA ASN A 301 7.74 1.17 21.07
C ASN A 301 6.87 1.31 19.82
N VAL A 302 6.78 0.27 18.98
CA VAL A 302 5.98 0.26 17.77
C VAL A 302 4.77 -0.64 17.99
N THR A 303 3.58 -0.08 17.82
CA THR A 303 2.32 -0.83 17.98
C THR A 303 2.02 -1.61 16.71
N GLU A 304 1.63 -2.87 16.84
CA GLU A 304 1.25 -3.68 15.68
C GLU A 304 -0.07 -3.19 15.05
N ILE A 305 -0.04 -3.00 13.73
CA ILE A 305 -1.24 -2.87 12.90
C ILE A 305 -1.74 -4.28 12.60
N VAL A 306 -2.88 -4.63 13.20
CA VAL A 306 -3.56 -5.90 12.94
C VAL A 306 -4.59 -5.67 11.85
N THR A 307 -4.30 -6.15 10.64
CA THR A 307 -5.24 -6.09 9.51
C THR A 307 -6.40 -7.04 9.75
N ARG A 308 -7.61 -6.62 9.36
CA ARG A 308 -8.82 -7.47 9.40
C ARG A 308 -9.07 -8.21 8.09
N ARG A 309 -8.12 -8.17 7.15
CA ARG A 309 -8.24 -8.83 5.84
C ARG A 309 -8.21 -10.36 6.02
N ASP A 310 -9.27 -11.04 5.60
CA ASP A 310 -9.38 -12.51 5.61
C ASP A 310 -9.73 -13.09 4.24
N GLY A 311 -9.32 -14.33 3.98
CA GLY A 311 -9.65 -15.05 2.75
C GLY A 311 -9.27 -14.31 1.46
N ALA A 312 -10.23 -14.17 0.54
CA ALA A 312 -10.06 -13.47 -0.74
C ALA A 312 -9.75 -11.97 -0.57
N ARG A 313 -10.14 -11.34 0.55
CA ARG A 313 -9.92 -9.91 0.82
C ARG A 313 -8.48 -9.56 1.14
N LYS A 314 -7.58 -10.55 1.22
CA LYS A 314 -6.16 -10.30 1.42
C LYS A 314 -5.48 -9.79 0.15
N ARG A 315 -5.99 -10.14 -1.04
CA ARG A 315 -5.53 -9.62 -2.33
C ARG A 315 -6.33 -8.37 -2.69
N SER A 316 -5.69 -7.41 -3.33
CA SER A 316 -6.42 -6.37 -4.06
C SER A 316 -7.11 -6.92 -5.31
N ASP A 317 -6.64 -8.06 -5.84
CA ASP A 317 -7.00 -8.62 -7.15
C ASP A 317 -6.69 -7.65 -8.32
N CYS A 318 -5.80 -6.70 -8.05
CA CYS A 318 -5.33 -5.63 -8.93
C CYS A 318 -3.94 -5.95 -9.48
N SER A 319 -3.61 -5.44 -10.68
CA SER A 319 -2.25 -5.55 -11.22
C SER A 319 -1.90 -4.37 -12.13
N LEU A 320 -1.07 -3.44 -11.65
CA LEU A 320 -0.61 -2.29 -12.44
C LEU A 320 0.55 -2.71 -13.35
N ARG A 321 0.57 -2.27 -14.62
CA ARG A 321 1.59 -2.62 -15.61
C ARG A 321 2.32 -1.37 -16.14
N TRP A 322 3.57 -1.55 -16.56
CA TRP A 322 4.39 -0.52 -17.22
C TRP A 322 5.27 -1.12 -18.32
#